data_AF-A0AAW1IDX1-F1
#
_entry.id   AF-A0AAW1IDX1-F1
#
_cell.length_a   1.000
_cell.length_b   1.000
_cell.length_c   1.000
_cell.angle_alpha   90.00
_cell.angle_beta   90.00
_cell.angle_gamma   90.00
#
_symmetry.space_group_name_H-M   'P 1'
#
loop_
_entity.id
_entity.type
_entity.pdbx_description
1 polymer ?
#
loop_
_entity_poly.entity_id
_entity_poly.type
_entity_poly.pdbx_seq_one_letter_code
_entity_poly.pdbx_strand_id
1 'polypeptide(L)'
;MIQKNAVNEIGSYKRQGGTGTDLIKMKLIVILLCITCASPVLADYTLPWYIKRCSLSDPNLNQCIATNGNLAIPEIVKGDCFFNNPISVPLFIPEINLPGDEFTVTLRSVYLRGLETFKLIEVGFNISAVDQIVILEAPFLEISSDYIIYDTSKLVRSIHGGGKLEAALSRNIATYRVMIKLQQDNEIMWMELSNHRLSLQTKKIYYDYSEHACRGAGEGVVYREYLDK
;
A
#
# COMPACT_ATOMS: atom_id res chain seq x y z
N MET A 1 5.90 24.07 -0.91
CA MET A 1 5.51 24.76 -2.15
C MET A 1 6.12 23.97 -3.30
N ILE A 2 5.28 23.37 -4.18
CA ILE A 2 5.61 22.67 -5.46
C ILE A 2 6.46 21.38 -5.29
N GLN A 3 6.26 20.20 -5.89
CA GLN A 3 5.73 19.71 -7.18
C GLN A 3 4.94 18.39 -6.91
N LYS A 4 3.78 18.02 -7.47
CA LYS A 4 3.14 18.09 -8.80
C LYS A 4 3.87 17.35 -9.94
N ASN A 5 3.23 16.25 -10.35
CA ASN A 5 3.12 15.64 -11.69
C ASN A 5 4.10 14.52 -12.07
N ALA A 6 3.54 13.32 -12.20
CA ALA A 6 3.57 12.42 -13.36
C ALA A 6 2.62 11.27 -12.97
N VAL A 7 1.54 10.95 -13.69
CA VAL A 7 1.54 10.17 -14.94
C VAL A 7 0.23 10.47 -15.67
N ASN A 8 0.34 10.81 -16.96
CA ASN A 8 -0.76 11.03 -17.89
C ASN A 8 -0.82 9.87 -18.91
N GLU A 9 -2.06 9.59 -19.34
CA GLU A 9 -2.47 9.19 -20.70
C GLU A 9 -2.35 7.73 -21.20
N ILE A 10 -3.52 7.10 -21.32
CA ILE A 10 -3.94 6.23 -22.45
C ILE A 10 -5.45 6.54 -22.61
N GLY A 11 -6.00 7.09 -23.69
CA GLY A 11 -5.91 6.74 -25.10
C GLY A 11 -7.33 6.36 -25.57
N SER A 12 -8.16 7.34 -25.93
CA SER A 12 -9.57 7.13 -26.32
C SER A 12 -9.78 7.20 -27.84
N TYR A 13 -10.34 6.11 -28.39
CA TYR A 13 -10.60 5.88 -29.81
C TYR A 13 -11.97 6.45 -30.21
N LYS A 14 -12.02 7.31 -31.24
CA LYS A 14 -13.23 8.00 -31.72
C LYS A 14 -13.68 7.39 -33.05
N ARG A 15 -14.90 6.85 -33.14
CA ARG A 15 -15.54 6.47 -34.42
C ARG A 15 -16.53 7.53 -34.88
N GLN A 16 -16.45 7.82 -36.18
CA GLN A 16 -17.26 8.76 -36.94
C GLN A 16 -18.68 8.22 -37.19
N GLY A 17 -19.67 9.12 -37.13
CA GLY A 17 -21.06 8.87 -37.52
C GLY A 17 -21.30 9.17 -39.00
N GLY A 18 -21.98 8.24 -39.68
CA GLY A 18 -22.52 8.39 -41.03
C GLY A 18 -24.05 8.50 -41.02
N THR A 19 -24.57 9.33 -41.91
CA THR A 19 -25.94 9.85 -42.03
C THR A 19 -26.98 8.83 -42.51
N GLY A 20 -28.25 9.07 -42.14
CA GLY A 20 -29.37 8.18 -42.42
C GLY A 20 -30.01 8.30 -43.80
N THR A 21 -30.85 7.31 -44.12
CA THR A 21 -32.22 7.40 -44.66
C THR A 21 -32.62 6.02 -45.23
N ASP A 22 -32.94 5.06 -44.35
CA ASP A 22 -33.70 3.85 -44.72
C ASP A 22 -34.55 3.38 -43.51
N LEU A 23 -35.11 4.36 -42.81
CA LEU A 23 -36.09 4.19 -41.76
C LEU A 23 -37.42 3.76 -42.41
N ILE A 24 -37.87 2.52 -42.19
CA ILE A 24 -39.26 2.12 -41.86
C ILE A 24 -39.50 0.65 -42.21
N LYS A 25 -38.96 0.11 -43.31
CA LYS A 25 -39.30 -1.27 -43.76
C LYS A 25 -38.39 -2.39 -43.24
N MET A 26 -37.26 -2.03 -42.64
CA MET A 26 -36.30 -2.97 -42.01
C MET A 26 -36.34 -2.93 -40.47
N LYS A 27 -37.31 -2.20 -39.88
CA LYS A 27 -37.44 -2.08 -38.42
C LYS A 27 -38.07 -3.32 -37.77
N LEU A 28 -39.00 -4.01 -38.43
CA LEU A 28 -39.73 -5.11 -37.80
C LEU A 28 -38.91 -6.41 -37.68
N ILE A 29 -37.98 -6.67 -38.61
CA ILE A 29 -37.17 -7.89 -38.61
C ILE A 29 -35.92 -7.74 -37.73
N VAL A 30 -35.33 -6.54 -37.64
CA VAL A 30 -34.18 -6.27 -36.75
C VAL A 30 -34.60 -6.20 -35.28
N ILE A 31 -35.81 -5.69 -34.98
CA ILE A 31 -36.32 -5.65 -33.60
C ILE A 31 -36.56 -7.07 -33.06
N LEU A 32 -36.97 -8.04 -33.89
CA LEU A 32 -37.17 -9.42 -33.44
C LEU A 32 -35.85 -10.20 -33.28
N LEU A 33 -34.82 -9.88 -34.09
CA LEU A 33 -33.51 -10.55 -34.01
C LEU A 33 -32.61 -9.97 -32.90
N CYS A 34 -32.76 -8.69 -32.54
CA CYS A 34 -32.00 -8.06 -31.45
C CYS A 34 -32.44 -8.50 -30.03
N ILE A 35 -33.60 -9.11 -29.86
CA ILE A 35 -34.09 -9.56 -28.54
C ILE A 35 -33.39 -10.84 -28.06
N THR A 36 -32.68 -11.56 -28.94
CA THR A 36 -32.00 -12.82 -28.59
C THR A 36 -30.48 -12.71 -28.38
N CYS A 37 -29.88 -11.53 -28.58
CA CYS A 37 -28.42 -11.31 -28.45
C CYS A 37 -28.03 -10.39 -27.29
N ALA A 38 -28.97 -10.03 -26.40
CA ALA A 38 -28.67 -9.29 -25.19
C ALA A 38 -28.50 -10.25 -24.01
N SER A 39 -27.51 -11.15 -24.08
CA SER A 39 -26.92 -11.67 -22.85
C SER A 39 -26.12 -10.51 -22.25
N PRO A 40 -26.50 -9.95 -21.09
CA PRO A 40 -25.60 -9.04 -20.41
C PRO A 40 -24.40 -9.88 -19.99
N VAL A 41 -23.28 -9.71 -20.67
CA VAL A 41 -21.98 -10.07 -20.10
C VAL A 41 -21.77 -9.03 -19.00
N LEU A 42 -22.42 -9.26 -17.86
CA LEU A 42 -22.02 -8.64 -16.61
C LEU A 42 -20.61 -9.16 -16.39
N ALA A 43 -19.62 -8.32 -16.65
CA ALA A 43 -18.28 -8.53 -16.13
C ALA A 43 -18.41 -8.56 -14.62
N ASP A 44 -18.60 -9.75 -14.05
CA ASP A 44 -18.63 -9.95 -12.61
C ASP A 44 -17.20 -9.70 -12.13
N TYR A 45 -16.97 -8.55 -11.51
CA TYR A 45 -15.70 -8.28 -10.85
C TYR A 45 -15.64 -9.17 -9.62
N THR A 46 -15.16 -10.40 -9.84
CA THR A 46 -15.04 -11.39 -8.78
C THR A 46 -13.97 -10.95 -7.82
N LEU A 47 -14.33 -10.71 -6.55
CA LEU A 47 -13.35 -10.54 -5.50
C LEU A 47 -12.48 -11.81 -5.38
N PRO A 48 -11.20 -11.67 -5.00
CA PRO A 48 -10.37 -12.81 -4.68
C PRO A 48 -11.03 -13.70 -3.61
N TRP A 49 -10.85 -15.01 -3.70
CA TRP A 49 -11.49 -15.99 -2.82
C TRP A 49 -11.18 -15.78 -1.32
N TYR A 50 -10.05 -15.16 -1.01
CA TYR A 50 -9.61 -14.84 0.36
C TYR A 50 -10.24 -13.56 0.92
N ILE A 51 -10.91 -12.74 0.09
CA ILE A 51 -11.62 -11.54 0.53
C ILE A 51 -13.11 -11.85 0.68
N LYS A 52 -13.56 -11.94 1.94
CA LYS A 52 -14.99 -12.10 2.25
C LYS A 52 -15.70 -10.74 2.26
N ARG A 53 -16.82 -10.67 1.55
CA ARG A 53 -17.65 -9.47 1.45
C ARG A 53 -18.31 -9.12 2.79
N CYS A 54 -18.42 -7.83 3.07
CA CYS A 54 -19.23 -7.27 4.14
C CYS A 54 -20.37 -6.45 3.55
N SER A 55 -21.56 -6.52 4.16
CA SER A 55 -22.68 -5.69 3.71
C SER A 55 -22.47 -4.25 4.17
N LEU A 56 -22.58 -3.30 3.24
CA LEU A 56 -22.49 -1.86 3.54
C LEU A 56 -23.62 -1.38 4.48
N SER A 57 -24.72 -2.11 4.57
CA SER A 57 -25.84 -1.83 5.47
C SER A 57 -25.74 -2.54 6.82
N ASP A 58 -24.67 -3.31 7.07
CA ASP A 58 -24.48 -4.02 8.34
C ASP A 58 -24.20 -3.02 9.47
N PRO A 59 -24.99 -3.00 10.56
CA PRO A 59 -24.69 -2.16 11.72
C PRO A 59 -23.31 -2.46 12.35
N ASN A 60 -22.77 -3.66 12.14
CA ASN A 60 -21.44 -4.09 12.59
C ASN A 60 -20.40 -4.14 11.46
N LEU A 61 -20.58 -3.33 10.41
CA LEU A 61 -19.70 -3.28 9.23
C LEU A 61 -18.20 -3.24 9.59
N ASN A 62 -17.81 -2.38 10.54
CA ASN A 62 -16.41 -2.27 10.98
C ASN A 62 -15.85 -3.57 11.57
N GLN A 63 -16.66 -4.28 12.36
CA GLN A 63 -16.27 -5.58 12.92
C GLN A 63 -16.19 -6.65 11.83
N CYS A 64 -17.11 -6.64 10.86
CA CYS A 64 -17.04 -7.52 9.70
C CYS A 64 -15.74 -7.30 8.91
N ILE A 65 -15.39 -6.03 8.62
CA ILE A 65 -14.16 -5.68 7.90
C ILE A 65 -12.94 -6.10 8.71
N ALA A 66 -12.90 -5.84 10.02
CA ALA A 66 -11.78 -6.24 10.87
C ALA A 66 -11.58 -7.77 10.88
N THR A 67 -12.67 -8.53 11.02
CA THR A 67 -12.64 -9.99 11.07
C THR A 67 -12.21 -10.59 9.73
N ASN A 68 -12.85 -10.16 8.64
CA ASN A 68 -12.55 -10.67 7.30
C ASN A 68 -11.18 -10.18 6.81
N GLY A 69 -10.77 -8.97 7.18
CA GLY A 69 -9.44 -8.43 6.89
C GLY A 69 -8.33 -9.25 7.54
N ASN A 70 -8.50 -9.66 8.80
CA ASN A 70 -7.55 -10.56 9.47
C ASN A 70 -7.41 -11.93 8.78
N LEU A 71 -8.48 -12.44 8.15
CA LEU A 71 -8.42 -13.66 7.34
C LEU A 71 -7.73 -13.43 5.99
N ALA A 72 -7.86 -12.23 5.42
CA ALA A 72 -7.33 -11.87 4.12
C ALA A 72 -5.83 -11.49 4.16
N ILE A 73 -5.37 -10.83 5.22
CA ILE A 73 -3.99 -10.33 5.35
C ILE A 73 -2.94 -11.40 5.01
N PRO A 74 -2.98 -12.64 5.56
CA PRO A 74 -1.98 -13.66 5.25
C PRO A 74 -1.90 -14.04 3.76
N GLU A 75 -3.01 -13.94 3.03
CA GLU A 75 -3.03 -14.21 1.58
C GLU A 75 -2.62 -12.97 0.79
N ILE A 76 -3.02 -11.77 1.22
CA ILE A 76 -2.59 -10.51 0.59
C ILE A 76 -1.06 -10.39 0.63
N VAL A 77 -0.43 -10.67 1.76
CA VAL A 77 1.04 -10.48 1.86
C VAL A 77 1.84 -11.52 1.08
N LYS A 78 1.25 -12.67 0.74
CA LYS A 78 1.84 -13.67 -0.17
C LYS A 78 1.85 -13.21 -1.63
N GLY A 79 1.08 -12.18 -1.97
CA GLY A 79 0.90 -11.70 -3.33
C GLY A 79 -0.18 -12.47 -4.10
N ASP A 80 -0.75 -11.81 -5.11
CA ASP A 80 -1.69 -12.39 -6.06
C ASP A 80 -1.46 -11.75 -7.44
N CYS A 81 -0.90 -12.53 -8.37
CA CYS A 81 -0.58 -12.04 -9.72
C CYS A 81 -1.82 -11.68 -10.53
N PHE A 82 -2.96 -12.34 -10.30
CA PHE A 82 -4.20 -12.05 -11.04
C PHE A 82 -4.73 -10.65 -10.69
N PHE A 83 -4.56 -10.23 -9.44
CA PHE A 83 -4.96 -8.91 -8.95
C PHE A 83 -3.81 -7.89 -8.88
N ASN A 84 -2.67 -8.14 -9.54
CA ASN A 84 -1.47 -7.29 -9.52
C ASN A 84 -0.98 -6.93 -8.11
N ASN A 85 -1.16 -7.84 -7.15
CA ASN A 85 -0.71 -7.68 -5.78
C ASN A 85 0.68 -8.33 -5.62
N PRO A 86 1.75 -7.56 -5.37
CA PRO A 86 3.10 -8.11 -5.27
C PRO A 86 3.31 -8.89 -3.97
N ILE A 87 4.27 -9.80 -3.99
CA ILE A 87 4.74 -10.52 -2.80
C ILE A 87 5.33 -9.49 -1.82
N SER A 88 4.88 -9.53 -0.57
CA SER A 88 5.31 -8.61 0.49
C SER A 88 5.98 -9.33 1.66
N VAL A 89 6.31 -10.63 1.54
CA VAL A 89 6.97 -11.41 2.59
C VAL A 89 8.15 -12.21 2.00
N PRO A 90 9.40 -11.72 2.15
CA PRO A 90 9.77 -10.40 2.67
C PRO A 90 9.41 -9.29 1.68
N LEU A 91 9.08 -8.10 2.19
CA LEU A 91 8.96 -6.90 1.37
C LEU A 91 10.36 -6.40 1.05
N PHE A 92 10.71 -6.36 -0.23
CA PHE A 92 11.99 -5.84 -0.71
C PHE A 92 11.84 -4.40 -1.19
N ILE A 93 12.61 -3.49 -0.60
CA ILE A 93 12.69 -2.09 -1.03
C ILE A 93 14.13 -1.82 -1.46
N PRO A 94 14.38 -1.47 -2.75
CA PRO A 94 15.74 -1.32 -3.26
C PRO A 94 16.56 -0.26 -2.52
N GLU A 95 15.96 0.89 -2.23
CA GLU A 95 16.63 2.00 -1.56
C GLU A 95 15.62 2.87 -0.79
N ILE A 96 16.00 3.30 0.42
CA ILE A 96 15.30 4.29 1.22
C ILE A 96 16.30 5.38 1.59
N ASN A 97 15.95 6.63 1.29
CA ASN A 97 16.75 7.79 1.67
C ASN A 97 16.09 8.51 2.85
N LEU A 98 16.81 8.57 3.97
CA LEU A 98 16.41 9.21 5.21
C LEU A 98 17.24 10.49 5.38
N PRO A 99 16.72 11.66 4.94
CA PRO A 99 17.42 12.92 5.12
C PRO A 99 17.38 13.34 6.60
N GLY A 100 18.54 13.67 7.15
CA GLY A 100 18.71 14.42 8.40
C GLY A 100 19.30 15.80 8.12
N ASP A 101 19.37 16.63 9.15
CA ASP A 101 19.82 18.01 9.01
C ASP A 101 21.30 18.11 8.59
N GLU A 102 22.17 17.30 9.21
CA GLU A 102 23.63 17.30 8.98
C GLU A 102 24.16 16.05 8.26
N PHE A 103 23.33 15.01 8.15
CA PHE A 103 23.69 13.77 7.48
C PHE A 103 22.48 13.18 6.75
N THR A 104 22.73 12.40 5.71
CA THR A 104 21.71 11.57 5.04
C THR A 104 22.06 10.12 5.25
N VAL A 105 21.09 9.32 5.72
CA VAL A 105 21.22 7.87 5.80
C VAL A 105 20.53 7.26 4.59
N THR A 106 21.27 6.49 3.80
CA THR A 106 20.71 5.70 2.70
C THR A 106 20.72 4.24 3.11
N LEU A 107 19.55 3.62 3.13
CA LEU A 107 19.40 2.17 3.29
C LEU A 107 19.23 1.55 1.91
N ARG A 108 19.96 0.48 1.62
CA ARG A 108 19.91 -0.28 0.37
C ARG A 108 19.55 -1.72 0.66
N SER A 109 18.93 -2.36 -0.33
CA SER A 109 18.53 -3.76 -0.26
C SER A 109 17.75 -4.05 1.02
N VAL A 110 16.74 -3.23 1.31
CA VAL A 110 15.97 -3.32 2.54
C VAL A 110 15.01 -4.49 2.43
N TYR A 111 15.11 -5.46 3.34
CA TYR A 111 14.13 -6.52 3.50
C TYR A 111 13.37 -6.31 4.81
N LEU A 112 12.05 -6.16 4.70
CA LEU A 112 11.13 -6.10 5.82
C LEU A 112 10.40 -7.44 5.96
N ARG A 113 10.45 -8.04 7.15
CA ARG A 113 9.78 -9.30 7.51
C ARG A 113 8.79 -9.08 8.65
N GLY A 114 7.82 -9.98 8.80
CA GLY A 114 6.80 -9.94 9.85
C GLY A 114 5.50 -9.25 9.43
N LEU A 115 5.34 -8.84 8.17
CA LEU A 115 4.10 -8.25 7.65
C LEU A 115 2.91 -9.24 7.71
N GLU A 116 3.19 -10.53 7.60
CA GLU A 116 2.23 -11.62 7.77
C GLU A 116 1.67 -11.75 9.19
N THR A 117 2.33 -11.13 10.17
CA THR A 117 1.90 -11.17 11.57
C THR A 117 0.94 -10.04 11.94
N PHE A 118 0.62 -9.17 10.97
CA PHE A 118 -0.23 -8.01 11.21
C PHE A 118 -1.63 -8.43 11.59
N LYS A 119 -2.18 -7.75 12.58
CA LYS A 119 -3.56 -7.92 13.03
C LYS A 119 -4.29 -6.61 12.89
N LEU A 120 -5.42 -6.66 12.21
CA LEU A 120 -6.36 -5.56 12.13
C LEU A 120 -7.11 -5.46 13.46
N ILE A 121 -6.81 -4.40 14.22
CA ILE A 121 -7.37 -4.16 15.55
C ILE A 121 -8.65 -3.34 15.44
N GLU A 122 -8.61 -2.28 14.64
CA GLU A 122 -9.72 -1.36 14.50
C GLU A 122 -9.85 -0.87 13.06
N VAL A 123 -11.09 -0.71 12.65
CA VAL A 123 -11.46 -0.12 11.36
C VAL A 123 -12.53 0.92 11.65
N GLY A 124 -12.25 2.17 11.30
CA GLY A 124 -13.24 3.23 11.24
C GLY A 124 -13.63 3.44 9.79
N PHE A 125 -14.48 2.56 9.27
CA PHE A 125 -15.03 2.67 7.92
C PHE A 125 -16.41 3.34 7.95
N ASN A 126 -16.59 4.38 7.14
CA ASN A 126 -17.86 5.07 6.94
C ASN A 126 -17.96 5.52 5.49
N ILE A 127 -18.94 4.99 4.77
CA ILE A 127 -19.17 5.23 3.34
C ILE A 127 -19.37 6.73 3.03
N SER A 128 -19.97 7.47 3.97
CA SER A 128 -20.22 8.90 3.83
C SER A 128 -19.03 9.77 4.26
N ALA A 129 -18.06 9.18 4.96
CA ALA A 129 -16.85 9.89 5.37
C ALA A 129 -15.80 9.83 4.27
N VAL A 130 -15.06 10.92 4.12
CA VAL A 130 -13.92 10.95 3.20
C VAL A 130 -12.71 10.27 3.83
N ASP A 131 -12.45 10.49 5.13
CA ASP A 131 -11.30 9.97 5.87
C ASP A 131 -11.67 8.65 6.58
N GLN A 132 -10.94 7.59 6.24
CA GLN A 132 -11.06 6.26 6.84
C GLN A 132 -9.81 5.98 7.67
N ILE A 133 -9.99 5.33 8.81
CA ILE A 133 -8.88 4.94 9.68
C ILE A 133 -8.82 3.42 9.83
N VAL A 134 -7.61 2.90 9.75
CA VAL A 134 -7.29 1.49 9.96
C VAL A 134 -6.16 1.42 10.97
N ILE A 135 -6.36 0.66 12.04
CA ILE A 135 -5.34 0.43 13.08
C ILE A 135 -4.92 -1.04 13.02
N LEU A 136 -3.64 -1.24 12.75
CA LEU A 136 -2.99 -2.54 12.66
C LEU A 136 -2.01 -2.68 13.82
N GLU A 137 -1.99 -3.83 14.47
CA GLU A 137 -0.93 -4.24 15.37
C GLU A 137 0.03 -5.15 14.61
N ALA A 138 1.32 -4.85 14.71
CA ALA A 138 2.38 -5.71 14.22
C ALA A 138 3.25 -6.11 15.42
N PRO A 139 3.06 -7.34 15.95
CA PRO A 139 3.78 -7.79 17.14
C PRO A 139 5.29 -7.67 17.00
N PHE A 140 5.79 -7.95 15.80
CA PHE A 140 7.20 -7.98 15.49
C PHE A 140 7.45 -7.66 14.02
N LEU A 141 8.50 -6.90 13.75
CA LEU A 141 8.99 -6.56 12.43
C LEU A 141 10.52 -6.66 12.43
N GLU A 142 11.09 -7.27 11.40
CA GLU A 142 12.55 -7.31 11.19
C GLU A 142 12.90 -6.53 9.94
N ILE A 143 13.95 -5.73 10.03
CA ILE A 143 14.52 -4.98 8.93
C ILE A 143 15.98 -5.39 8.79
N SER A 144 16.34 -5.88 7.62
CA SER A 144 17.74 -6.11 7.25
C SER A 144 18.09 -5.21 6.07
N SER A 145 19.23 -4.54 6.11
CA SER A 145 19.66 -3.63 5.03
C SER A 145 21.16 -3.34 5.05
N ASP A 146 21.66 -2.83 3.94
CA ASP A 146 22.95 -2.13 3.87
C ASP A 146 22.71 -0.64 4.16
N TYR A 147 23.46 -0.03 5.09
CA TYR A 147 23.35 1.40 5.35
C TYR A 147 24.60 2.16 4.90
N ILE A 148 24.40 3.40 4.45
CA ILE A 148 25.46 4.36 4.11
C ILE A 148 25.08 5.70 4.71
N ILE A 149 26.04 6.37 5.36
CA ILE A 149 25.85 7.70 5.94
C ILE A 149 26.68 8.71 5.15
N TYR A 150 26.01 9.73 4.63
CA TYR A 150 26.61 10.86 3.92
C TYR A 150 26.58 12.13 4.76
N ASP A 151 27.67 12.90 4.76
CA ASP A 151 27.68 14.28 5.26
C ASP A 151 26.91 15.20 4.31
N THR A 152 26.01 16.04 4.83
CA THR A 152 25.33 17.09 4.06
C THR A 152 25.88 18.49 4.34
N SER A 153 26.72 18.67 5.36
CA SER A 153 27.27 19.96 5.79
C SER A 153 28.31 20.54 4.82
N LYS A 154 28.90 19.71 3.96
CA LYS A 154 29.86 20.11 2.94
C LYS A 154 29.23 19.95 1.55
N LEU A 155 29.48 20.92 0.66
CA LEU A 155 29.07 20.93 -0.76
C LEU A 155 29.51 19.69 -1.57
N VAL A 156 30.23 18.75 -0.95
CA VAL A 156 30.67 17.47 -1.50
C VAL A 156 30.21 16.36 -0.54
N ARG A 157 29.29 15.50 -1.00
CA ARG A 157 28.85 14.31 -0.25
C ARG A 157 30.05 13.41 0.05
N SER A 158 30.51 13.42 1.30
CA SER A 158 31.56 12.53 1.79
C SER A 158 30.91 11.39 2.59
N ILE A 159 31.36 10.16 2.36
CA ILE A 159 30.87 8.97 3.08
C ILE A 159 31.57 8.92 4.44
N HIS A 160 30.79 8.93 5.53
CA HIS A 160 31.31 8.84 6.92
C HIS A 160 31.36 7.41 7.45
N GLY A 161 30.51 6.53 6.91
CA GLY A 161 30.43 5.15 7.34
C GLY A 161 29.38 4.38 6.56
N GLY A 162 29.50 3.06 6.60
CA GLY A 162 28.51 2.15 6.04
C GLY A 162 28.73 0.75 6.59
N GLY A 163 27.70 -0.08 6.52
CA GLY A 163 27.72 -1.43 7.08
C GLY A 163 26.39 -2.14 6.91
N LYS A 164 26.22 -3.24 7.65
CA LYS A 164 24.94 -3.93 7.75
C LYS A 164 24.14 -3.39 8.92
N LEU A 165 22.84 -3.25 8.70
CA LEU A 165 21.85 -2.91 9.71
C LEU A 165 20.88 -4.08 9.82
N GLU A 166 20.79 -4.63 11.03
CA GLU A 166 19.70 -5.52 11.44
C GLU A 166 18.90 -4.80 12.53
N ALA A 167 17.60 -4.61 12.31
CA ALA A 167 16.73 -3.96 13.28
C ALA A 167 15.49 -4.82 13.55
N ALA A 168 15.15 -4.96 14.83
CA ALA A 168 13.96 -5.67 15.28
C ALA A 168 13.06 -4.70 16.04
N LEU A 169 11.84 -4.53 15.54
CA LEU A 169 10.84 -3.62 16.08
C LEU A 169 9.74 -4.46 16.73
N SER A 170 9.41 -4.22 18.00
CA SER A 170 8.39 -4.99 18.70
C SER A 170 7.28 -4.13 19.28
N ARG A 171 6.08 -4.74 19.37
CA ARG A 171 4.85 -4.10 19.86
C ARG A 171 4.53 -2.84 19.06
N ASN A 172 4.40 -2.99 17.76
CA ASN A 172 4.18 -1.89 16.84
C ASN A 172 2.68 -1.67 16.63
N ILE A 173 2.26 -0.41 16.57
CA ILE A 173 0.93 -0.01 16.17
C ILE A 173 1.07 0.86 14.91
N ALA A 174 0.52 0.38 13.80
CA ALA A 174 0.43 1.10 12.55
C ALA A 174 -0.97 1.71 12.40
N THR A 175 -1.04 3.02 12.20
CA THR A 175 -2.26 3.75 11.88
C THR A 175 -2.20 4.15 10.41
N TYR A 176 -3.08 3.58 9.61
CA TYR A 176 -3.27 3.94 8.21
C TYR A 176 -4.52 4.80 8.08
N ARG A 177 -4.36 6.02 7.60
CA ARG A 177 -5.46 6.92 7.25
C ARG A 177 -5.54 7.07 5.75
N VAL A 178 -6.74 6.96 5.20
CA VAL A 178 -6.94 7.05 3.75
C VAL A 178 -8.19 7.82 3.40
N MET A 179 -8.04 8.73 2.44
CA MET A 179 -9.12 9.49 1.86
C MET A 179 -9.67 8.79 0.63
N ILE A 180 -10.95 8.42 0.66
CA ILE A 180 -11.62 7.72 -0.44
C ILE A 180 -12.46 8.71 -1.26
N LYS A 181 -12.39 8.57 -2.58
CA LYS A 181 -13.30 9.22 -3.52
C LYS A 181 -14.12 8.16 -4.23
N LEU A 182 -15.43 8.36 -4.26
CA LEU A 182 -16.32 7.52 -5.05
C LEU A 182 -16.34 8.06 -6.48
N GLN A 183 -15.95 7.21 -7.43
CA GLN A 183 -16.06 7.50 -8.86
C GLN A 183 -17.09 6.57 -9.48
N GLN A 184 -17.90 7.08 -10.40
CA GLN A 184 -18.86 6.29 -11.15
C GLN A 184 -18.39 6.22 -12.60
N ASP A 185 -18.15 5.01 -13.09
CA ASP A 185 -17.80 4.75 -14.48
C ASP A 185 -18.69 3.62 -15.01
N ASN A 186 -19.47 3.91 -16.05
CA ASN A 186 -20.32 2.94 -16.76
C ASN A 186 -21.14 2.02 -15.83
N GLU A 187 -21.93 2.59 -14.91
CA GLU A 187 -22.75 1.88 -13.90
C GLU A 187 -21.97 1.21 -12.74
N ILE A 188 -20.64 1.21 -12.78
CA ILE A 188 -19.81 0.66 -11.70
C ILE A 188 -19.29 1.80 -10.83
N MET A 189 -19.50 1.66 -9.52
CA MET A 189 -18.93 2.55 -8.53
C MET A 189 -17.57 2.02 -8.08
N TRP A 190 -16.54 2.82 -8.27
CA TRP A 190 -15.17 2.54 -7.85
C TRP A 190 -14.80 3.41 -6.65
N MET A 191 -14.02 2.83 -5.74
CA MET A 191 -13.36 3.59 -4.67
C MET A 191 -11.94 3.90 -5.11
N GLU A 192 -11.66 5.19 -5.32
CA GLU A 192 -10.31 5.68 -5.59
C GLU A 192 -9.66 6.14 -4.28
N LEU A 193 -8.46 5.61 -3.99
CA LEU A 193 -7.66 6.08 -2.87
C LEU A 193 -6.92 7.34 -3.30
N SER A 194 -7.23 8.48 -2.67
CA SER A 194 -6.68 9.77 -3.07
C SER A 194 -5.43 10.14 -2.26
N ASN A 195 -5.61 10.44 -0.98
CA ASN A 195 -4.53 10.74 -0.04
C ASN A 195 -4.46 9.64 1.00
N HIS A 196 -3.26 9.20 1.35
CA HIS A 196 -3.06 8.24 2.41
C HIS A 196 -1.87 8.61 3.28
N ARG A 197 -1.93 8.24 4.55
CA ARG A 197 -0.86 8.45 5.53
C ARG A 197 -0.72 7.21 6.39
N LEU A 198 0.48 6.66 6.42
CA LEU A 198 0.87 5.61 7.36
C LEU A 198 1.67 6.24 8.50
N SER A 199 1.32 5.91 9.73
CA SER A 199 2.05 6.27 10.94
C SER A 199 2.37 5.00 11.70
N LEU A 200 3.64 4.79 12.06
CA LEU A 200 4.08 3.64 12.83
C LEU A 200 4.54 4.11 14.21
N GLN A 201 3.96 3.54 15.26
CA GLN A 201 4.39 3.73 16.64
C GLN A 201 5.02 2.42 17.12
N THR A 202 6.29 2.48 17.51
CA THR A 202 7.03 1.32 17.99
C THR A 202 7.40 1.51 19.46
N LYS A 203 7.07 0.54 20.33
CA LYS A 203 7.42 0.64 21.75
C LYS A 203 8.87 0.29 22.03
N LYS A 204 9.45 -0.65 21.28
CA LYS A 204 10.82 -1.11 21.47
C LYS A 204 11.47 -1.38 20.12
N ILE A 205 12.68 -0.86 19.94
CA ILE A 205 13.51 -1.11 18.77
C ILE A 205 14.84 -1.65 19.26
N TYR A 206 15.29 -2.73 18.64
CA TYR A 206 16.61 -3.32 18.84
C TYR A 206 17.40 -3.13 17.55
N TYR A 207 18.64 -2.70 17.66
CA TYR A 207 19.53 -2.51 16.53
C TYR A 207 20.80 -3.33 16.75
N ASP A 208 21.23 -4.02 15.71
CA ASP A 208 22.55 -4.62 15.60
C ASP A 208 23.24 -4.04 14.36
N TYR A 209 24.43 -3.48 14.59
CA TYR A 209 25.28 -2.90 13.55
C TYR A 209 26.56 -3.72 13.51
N SER A 210 26.79 -4.46 12.44
CA SER A 210 28.09 -5.13 12.27
C SER A 210 29.15 -4.10 11.84
N GLU A 211 30.25 -4.05 12.59
CA GLU A 211 31.38 -3.11 12.52
C GLU A 211 31.69 -2.52 11.14
N HIS A 212 31.49 -1.21 11.00
CA HIS A 212 32.32 -0.20 10.29
C HIS A 212 31.86 1.24 10.65
N ALA A 213 30.94 1.39 11.61
CA ALA A 213 30.53 2.68 12.16
C ALA A 213 31.73 3.33 12.89
N CYS A 214 32.39 4.27 12.21
CA CYS A 214 33.33 5.24 12.78
C CYS A 214 34.69 4.68 13.24
N ARG A 215 35.61 4.37 12.31
CA ARG A 215 37.06 4.26 12.61
C ARG A 215 37.77 5.62 12.81
N GLY A 216 37.09 6.60 13.42
CA GLY A 216 37.62 7.96 13.62
C GLY A 216 37.03 8.75 14.80
N ALA A 217 36.06 8.21 15.50
CA ALA A 217 35.58 8.74 16.78
C ALA A 217 35.73 7.61 17.80
N GLY A 218 36.32 7.89 18.95
CA GLY A 218 36.66 6.89 19.96
C GLY A 218 35.51 5.94 20.29
N GLU A 219 35.88 4.68 20.57
CA GLU A 219 35.05 3.61 21.15
C GLU A 219 33.53 3.85 21.02
N GLY A 220 32.99 3.40 19.89
CA GLY A 220 31.56 3.44 19.61
C GLY A 220 30.79 2.73 20.73
N VAL A 221 30.07 3.52 21.51
CA VAL A 221 29.13 3.05 22.53
C VAL A 221 28.05 2.22 21.83
N VAL A 222 28.09 0.91 22.04
CA VAL A 222 26.98 0.00 21.76
C VAL A 222 25.83 0.42 22.69
N TYR A 223 24.83 1.13 22.18
CA TYR A 223 23.58 1.33 22.91
C TYR A 223 22.79 0.01 22.90
N ARG A 224 23.20 -0.91 23.78
CA ARG A 224 22.37 -2.02 24.23
C ARG A 224 21.41 -1.44 25.27
N GLU A 225 20.39 -0.72 24.81
CA GLU A 225 19.39 -0.21 25.75
C GLU A 225 18.56 -1.38 26.29
N TYR A 226 18.56 -1.46 27.61
CA TYR A 226 18.19 -2.61 28.42
C TYR A 226 16.69 -2.92 28.38
N LEU A 227 16.42 -4.21 28.49
CA LEU A 227 15.17 -4.78 28.97
C LEU A 227 14.84 -4.27 30.39
N ASP A 228 13.54 -4.25 30.68
CA ASP A 228 12.86 -4.23 31.98
C ASP A 228 12.75 -2.92 32.78
N LYS A 229 11.56 -2.32 32.74
CA LYS A 229 10.51 -2.50 33.77
C LYS A 229 9.12 -2.26 33.19
#